data_AF-A0A060VKZ7-F1
#
_entry.id   AF-A0A060VKZ7-F1
#
_cell.length_a   1.000
_cell.length_b   1.000
_cell.length_c   1.000
_cell.angle_alpha   90.00
_cell.angle_beta   90.00
_cell.angle_gamma   90.00
#
_symmetry.space_group_name_H-M   'P 1'
#
loop_
_entity.id
_entity.type
_entity.pdbx_description
1 polymer ?
#
loop_
_entity_poly.entity_id
_entity_poly.type
_entity_poly.pdbx_seq_one_letter_code
_entity_poly.pdbx_strand_id
1 'polypeptide(L)'
;MLTRDFLMNADCKTAFGAIEESLLWSAEQRAASLAATLACRPDDGSVWIFGYGSLIWNPALNYRESCTGTLPGWHRAFCLRLTAGRGSACQPGRMLALKEGGRTTGVAYRLPDDTLEEELTLLWKREMITGCYLPTWCKLELDDGR
;
A
#
# COMPACT_ATOMS: atom_id res chain seq x y z
N MET A 1 8.88 -15.38 -0.53
CA MET A 1 8.77 -13.96 -0.93
C MET A 1 7.36 -13.72 -1.42
N LEU A 2 6.69 -12.62 -1.06
CA LEU A 2 5.35 -12.31 -1.57
C LEU A 2 5.46 -11.99 -3.07
N THR A 3 4.87 -12.82 -3.92
CA THR A 3 4.81 -12.61 -5.38
C THR A 3 3.40 -12.22 -5.80
N ARG A 4 3.26 -11.64 -7.00
CA ARG A 4 1.96 -11.33 -7.59
C ARG A 4 1.09 -12.58 -7.75
N ASP A 5 1.66 -13.66 -8.29
CA ASP A 5 0.95 -14.94 -8.44
C ASP A 5 0.50 -15.52 -7.10
N PHE A 6 1.31 -15.34 -6.05
CA PHE A 6 0.92 -15.74 -4.71
C PHE A 6 -0.23 -14.88 -4.18
N LEU A 7 -0.22 -13.56 -4.39
CA LEU A 7 -1.34 -12.68 -4.02
C LEU A 7 -2.63 -13.01 -4.77
N MET A 8 -2.54 -13.44 -6.03
CA MET A 8 -3.70 -13.89 -6.80
C MET A 8 -4.33 -15.15 -6.20
N ASN A 9 -3.52 -16.14 -5.85
CA ASN A 9 -3.99 -17.48 -5.50
C ASN A 9 -4.12 -17.75 -3.99
N ALA A 10 -3.40 -17.03 -3.14
CA ALA A 10 -3.36 -17.31 -1.70
C ALA A 10 -4.38 -16.49 -0.92
N ASP A 11 -4.98 -17.07 0.10
CA ASP A 11 -5.76 -16.32 1.08
C ASP A 11 -4.85 -15.49 2.00
N CYS A 12 -5.34 -14.34 2.48
CA CYS A 12 -4.58 -13.47 3.38
C CYS A 12 -4.06 -14.21 4.62
N LYS A 13 -4.76 -15.28 5.04
CA LYS A 13 -4.42 -16.15 6.17
C LYS A 13 -3.08 -16.86 6.00
N THR A 14 -2.76 -17.34 4.80
CA THR A 14 -1.51 -18.07 4.52
C THR A 14 -0.34 -17.14 4.23
N ALA A 15 -0.62 -15.89 3.88
CA ALA A 15 0.37 -14.95 3.38
C ALA A 15 1.18 -14.21 4.46
N PHE A 16 0.62 -14.01 5.66
CA PHE A 16 1.17 -13.06 6.64
C PHE A 16 1.41 -13.61 8.06
N GLY A 17 1.45 -14.94 8.21
CA GLY A 17 1.73 -15.61 9.49
C GLY A 17 0.54 -15.63 10.45
N ALA A 18 0.79 -15.92 11.73
CA ALA A 18 -0.24 -16.00 12.78
C ALA A 18 -0.74 -14.60 13.18
N ILE A 19 -1.54 -13.98 12.33
CA ILE A 19 -2.37 -12.81 12.69
C ILE A 19 -3.70 -13.35 13.22
N GLU A 20 -4.19 -12.80 14.33
CA GLU A 20 -5.52 -13.14 14.83
C GLU A 20 -6.58 -12.87 13.76
N GLU A 21 -7.44 -13.85 13.51
CA GLU A 21 -8.42 -13.79 12.42
C GLU A 21 -9.39 -12.61 12.57
N SER A 22 -9.70 -12.23 13.81
CA SER A 22 -10.52 -11.06 14.16
C SER A 22 -9.94 -9.72 13.70
N LEU A 23 -8.63 -9.65 13.47
CA LEU A 23 -7.95 -8.45 12.99
C LEU A 23 -7.92 -8.36 11.46
N LEU A 24 -8.22 -9.45 10.76
CA LEU A 24 -8.18 -9.50 9.30
C LEU A 24 -9.44 -8.84 8.72
N TRP A 25 -9.25 -7.90 7.80
CA TRP A 25 -10.35 -7.41 6.99
C TRP A 25 -10.87 -8.52 6.07
N SER A 26 -12.17 -8.54 5.84
CA SER A 26 -12.79 -9.40 4.83
C SER A 26 -12.47 -8.90 3.41
N ALA A 27 -12.79 -9.71 2.40
CA ALA A 27 -12.65 -9.28 1.00
C ALA A 27 -13.57 -8.08 0.70
N GLU A 28 -14.78 -8.09 1.24
CA GLU A 28 -15.79 -7.05 1.10
C GLU A 28 -15.33 -5.74 1.76
N GLN A 29 -14.72 -5.81 2.94
CA GLN A 29 -14.17 -4.62 3.62
C GLN A 29 -13.04 -3.98 2.81
N ARG A 30 -12.14 -4.79 2.24
CA ARG A 30 -11.10 -4.28 1.35
C ARG A 30 -11.69 -3.66 0.08
N ALA A 31 -12.65 -4.32 -0.55
CA ALA A 31 -13.33 -3.82 -1.74
C ALA A 31 -14.06 -2.49 -1.46
N ALA A 32 -14.76 -2.39 -0.34
CA ALA A 32 -15.44 -1.16 0.07
C ALA A 32 -14.45 -0.01 0.33
N SER A 33 -13.32 -0.29 0.98
CA SER A 33 -12.25 0.69 1.18
C SER A 33 -11.66 1.16 -0.15
N LEU A 34 -11.40 0.25 -1.09
CA LEU A 34 -10.90 0.58 -2.41
C LEU A 34 -11.90 1.45 -3.19
N ALA A 35 -13.16 1.04 -3.23
CA ALA A 35 -14.23 1.80 -3.90
C ALA A 35 -14.38 3.21 -3.30
N ALA A 36 -14.37 3.34 -1.97
CA ALA A 36 -14.42 4.64 -1.30
C ALA A 36 -13.20 5.52 -1.63
N THR A 37 -12.01 4.91 -1.74
CA THR A 37 -10.79 5.63 -2.12
C THR A 37 -10.89 6.16 -3.56
N LEU A 38 -11.33 5.32 -4.49
CA LEU A 38 -11.50 5.70 -5.90
C LEU A 38 -12.62 6.72 -6.11
N ALA A 39 -13.68 6.69 -5.30
CA ALA A 39 -14.75 7.70 -5.36
C ALA A 39 -14.27 9.11 -4.98
N CYS A 40 -13.23 9.22 -4.14
CA CYS A 40 -12.63 10.48 -3.72
C CYS A 40 -11.42 10.91 -4.58
N ARG A 41 -11.26 10.29 -5.75
CA ARG A 41 -10.16 10.58 -6.66
C ARG A 41 -10.25 12.04 -7.16
N PRO A 42 -9.13 12.79 -7.19
CA PRO A 42 -9.15 14.20 -7.54
C PRO A 42 -9.38 14.50 -9.03
N ASP A 43 -9.02 13.57 -9.92
CA ASP A 43 -9.10 13.71 -11.38
C ASP A 43 -9.21 12.35 -12.10
N ASP A 44 -9.48 12.37 -13.39
CA ASP A 44 -9.57 11.17 -14.24
C ASP A 44 -8.22 10.76 -14.89
N GLY A 45 -7.08 11.20 -14.33
CA GLY A 45 -5.74 10.97 -14.91
C GLY A 45 -5.28 9.51 -14.88
N SER A 46 -3.97 9.25 -14.92
CA SER A 46 -3.44 7.92 -14.57
C SER A 46 -3.26 7.77 -13.06
N VAL A 47 -3.47 6.57 -12.52
CA VAL A 47 -3.24 6.29 -11.10
C VAL A 47 -1.79 5.92 -10.84
N TRP A 48 -1.22 6.55 -9.80
CA TRP A 48 0.14 6.29 -9.35
C TRP A 48 0.15 5.77 -7.91
N ILE A 49 0.99 4.76 -7.66
CA ILE A 49 1.25 4.23 -6.33
C ILE A 49 2.62 4.69 -5.86
N PHE A 50 2.68 5.38 -4.72
CA PHE A 50 3.93 5.81 -4.11
C PHE A 50 4.47 4.76 -3.13
N GLY A 51 5.55 4.09 -3.50
CA GLY A 51 6.30 3.17 -2.65
C GLY A 51 7.34 3.89 -1.79
N TYR A 52 7.18 3.84 -0.47
CA TYR A 52 8.12 4.43 0.50
C TYR A 52 8.84 3.39 1.38
N GLY A 53 8.48 2.11 1.24
CA GLY A 53 8.96 1.01 2.08
C GLY A 53 9.17 -0.27 1.27
N SER A 54 8.51 -1.37 1.65
CA SER A 54 8.65 -2.67 0.97
C SER A 54 8.31 -2.64 -0.51
N LEU A 55 7.43 -1.74 -0.95
CA LEU A 55 7.07 -1.59 -2.36
C LEU A 55 8.26 -1.17 -3.24
N ILE A 56 9.25 -0.47 -2.69
CA ILE A 56 10.47 -0.07 -3.42
C ILE A 56 11.25 -1.31 -3.90
N TRP A 57 11.31 -2.35 -3.05
CA TRP A 57 12.10 -3.56 -3.31
C TRP A 57 11.29 -4.70 -3.91
N ASN A 58 9.98 -4.70 -3.67
CA ASN A 58 9.05 -5.70 -4.16
C ASN A 58 7.69 -5.04 -4.38
N PRO A 59 7.40 -4.50 -5.57
CA PRO A 59 6.11 -3.87 -5.87
C PRO A 59 4.99 -4.90 -5.94
N ALA A 60 5.27 -6.12 -6.44
CA ALA A 60 4.31 -7.22 -6.61
C ALA A 60 3.00 -6.81 -7.32
N LEU A 61 3.10 -5.85 -8.25
CA LEU A 61 2.02 -5.34 -9.10
C LEU A 61 2.58 -5.10 -10.51
N ASN A 62 1.70 -5.10 -11.50
CA ASN A 62 2.04 -4.65 -12.84
C ASN A 62 1.97 -3.12 -12.93
N TYR A 63 2.95 -2.52 -13.60
CA TYR A 63 3.02 -1.08 -13.80
C TYR A 63 3.54 -0.77 -15.20
N ARG A 64 3.07 0.33 -15.79
CA ARG A 64 3.49 0.81 -17.11
C ARG A 64 4.85 1.47 -17.07
N GLU A 65 5.12 2.19 -15.99
CA GLU A 65 6.37 2.89 -15.75
C GLU A 65 6.58 3.12 -14.27
N SER A 66 7.84 3.34 -13.90
CA SER A 66 8.23 3.72 -12.55
C SER A 66 9.21 4.88 -12.60
N CYS A 67 9.04 5.86 -11.71
CA CYS A 67 9.90 7.02 -11.59
C CYS A 67 10.22 7.29 -10.12
N THR A 68 11.41 7.81 -9.82
CA THR A 68 11.67 8.33 -8.49
C THR A 68 10.83 9.57 -8.26
N GLY A 69 10.27 9.72 -7.07
CA GLY A 69 9.47 10.89 -6.73
C GLY A 69 9.64 11.29 -5.27
N THR A 70 9.39 12.56 -5.01
CA THR A 70 9.40 13.14 -3.67
C THR A 70 7.99 13.50 -3.25
N LEU A 71 7.59 12.99 -2.09
CA LEU A 71 6.32 13.27 -1.45
C LEU A 71 6.51 14.38 -0.41
N PRO A 72 6.07 15.62 -0.67
CA PRO A 72 6.16 16.72 0.28
C PRO A 72 5.10 16.58 1.38
N GLY A 73 5.41 17.09 2.57
CA GLY A 73 4.50 17.05 3.72
C GLY A 73 4.45 15.70 4.44
N TRP A 74 5.30 14.75 4.07
CA TRP A 74 5.36 13.41 4.65
C TRP A 74 6.81 12.96 4.87
N HIS A 75 7.07 12.25 5.95
CA HIS A 75 8.36 11.60 6.20
C HIS A 75 8.15 10.15 6.65
N ARG A 76 9.16 9.32 6.42
CA ARG A 76 9.18 7.92 6.85
C ARG A 76 9.48 7.84 8.35
N ALA A 77 8.64 7.13 9.08
CA ALA A 77 8.82 6.87 10.50
C ALA A 77 8.37 5.44 10.85
N PHE A 78 9.04 4.81 11.82
CA PHE A 78 8.58 3.53 12.39
C PHE A 78 7.45 3.77 13.40
N CYS A 79 6.31 4.27 12.91
CA CYS A 79 5.17 4.71 13.72
C CYS A 79 3.96 3.78 13.67
N LEU A 80 3.90 2.81 12.74
CA LEU A 80 2.80 1.87 12.69
C LEU A 80 2.95 0.83 13.80
N ARG A 81 2.02 0.81 14.76
CA ARG A 81 2.01 -0.15 15.86
C ARG A 81 1.54 -1.51 15.37
N LEU A 82 2.35 -2.53 15.58
CA LEU A 82 2.02 -3.92 15.24
C LEU A 82 1.80 -4.75 16.50
N THR A 83 0.65 -5.40 16.61
CA THR A 83 0.37 -6.39 17.67
C THR A 83 0.42 -7.83 17.18
N ALA A 84 0.75 -8.04 15.90
CA ALA A 84 0.96 -9.34 15.28
C ALA A 84 2.09 -9.26 14.23
N GLY A 85 2.60 -10.42 13.80
CA GLY A 85 3.69 -10.51 12.82
C GLY A 85 5.04 -10.12 13.40
N ARG A 86 5.50 -8.88 13.17
CA ARG A 86 6.78 -8.35 13.69
C ARG A 86 6.68 -7.82 15.14
N GLY A 87 5.67 -8.27 15.87
CA GLY A 87 5.37 -7.88 17.24
C GLY A 87 4.29 -8.80 17.82
N SER A 88 3.96 -8.60 19.10
CA SER A 88 2.90 -9.32 19.80
C SER A 88 2.00 -8.37 20.58
N ALA A 89 0.87 -8.88 21.11
CA ALA A 89 0.00 -8.10 21.98
C ALA A 89 0.76 -7.57 23.22
N CYS A 90 1.62 -8.39 23.83
CA CYS A 90 2.41 -8.05 25.02
C CYS A 90 3.64 -7.18 24.69
N GLN A 91 4.23 -7.36 23.49
CA GLN A 91 5.40 -6.60 23.03
C GLN A 91 5.15 -6.07 21.62
N PRO A 92 4.46 -4.92 21.49
CA PRO A 92 4.09 -4.39 20.19
C PRO A 92 5.32 -3.99 19.37
N GLY A 93 5.35 -4.44 18.12
CA GLY A 93 6.35 -4.04 17.14
C GLY A 93 6.09 -2.66 16.56
N ARG A 94 7.01 -2.22 15.70
CA ARG A 94 6.84 -1.04 14.85
C ARG A 94 7.18 -1.37 13.41
N MET A 95 6.40 -0.83 12.49
CA MET A 95 6.66 -0.88 11.05
C MET A 95 6.78 0.53 10.50
N LEU A 96 7.54 0.63 9.41
CA LEU A 96 7.69 1.85 8.64
C LEU A 96 6.34 2.27 8.05
N ALA A 97 5.96 3.51 8.29
CA ALA A 97 4.82 4.17 7.67
C ALA A 97 5.17 5.63 7.38
N LEU A 98 4.21 6.37 6.82
CA LEU A 98 4.33 7.81 6.62
C LEU A 98 3.70 8.56 7.78
N LYS A 99 4.37 9.62 8.22
CA LYS A 99 3.85 10.60 9.19
C LYS A 99 3.90 11.98 8.57
N GLU A 100 2.91 12.81 8.89
CA GLU A 100 2.84 14.20 8.45
C GLU A 100 4.10 15.00 8.83
N GLY A 101 4.45 15.94 7.96
CA GLY A 101 5.62 16.80 8.05
C GLY A 101 6.82 16.32 7.24
N GLY A 102 7.68 17.27 6.84
CA GLY A 102 8.92 16.98 6.13
C GLY A 102 8.72 16.67 4.64
N ARG A 103 9.60 15.81 4.11
CA ARG A 103 9.52 15.27 2.75
C ARG A 103 10.20 13.91 2.70
N THR A 104 9.76 13.05 1.80
CA THR A 104 10.39 11.74 1.58
C THR A 104 10.47 11.39 0.12
N THR A 105 11.58 10.78 -0.27
CA THR A 105 11.77 10.20 -1.60
C THR A 105 11.38 8.73 -1.59
N GLY A 106 10.82 8.26 -2.70
CA GLY A 106 10.41 6.89 -2.93
C GLY A 106 10.29 6.61 -4.42
N VAL A 107 9.57 5.55 -4.78
CA VAL A 107 9.32 5.17 -6.18
C VAL A 107 7.83 5.28 -6.46
N ALA A 108 7.49 6.00 -7.51
CA ALA A 108 6.15 6.10 -8.07
C ALA A 108 5.96 5.04 -9.14
N TYR A 109 4.87 4.28 -9.09
CA TYR A 109 4.51 3.28 -10.10
C TYR A 109 3.20 3.69 -10.78
N ARG A 110 3.22 3.89 -12.10
CA ARG A 110 2.00 4.16 -12.87
C ARG A 110 1.30 2.85 -13.19
N LEU A 111 0.06 2.70 -12.75
CA LEU A 111 -0.71 1.50 -13.03
C LEU A 111 -1.23 1.49 -14.49
N PRO A 112 -1.37 0.31 -15.13
CA PRO A 112 -2.05 0.19 -16.41
C PRO A 112 -3.54 0.52 -16.25
N ASP A 113 -4.08 1.41 -17.10
CA ASP A 113 -5.49 1.79 -17.02
C ASP A 113 -6.43 0.60 -17.35
N ASP A 114 -5.96 -0.32 -18.19
CA ASP A 114 -6.66 -1.54 -18.62
C ASP A 114 -6.77 -2.62 -17.53
N THR A 115 -5.87 -2.63 -16.54
CA THR A 115 -5.89 -3.59 -15.42
C THR A 115 -5.90 -2.88 -14.06
N LEU A 116 -6.32 -1.61 -14.03
CA LEU A 116 -6.21 -0.75 -12.86
C LEU A 116 -6.88 -1.36 -11.62
N GLU A 117 -8.14 -1.77 -11.75
CA GLU A 117 -8.93 -2.31 -10.65
C GLU A 117 -8.36 -3.64 -10.12
N GLU A 118 -7.86 -4.49 -11.02
CA GLU A 118 -7.21 -5.75 -10.67
C GLU A 118 -5.93 -5.52 -9.87
N GLU A 119 -5.05 -4.63 -10.34
CA GLU A 119 -3.78 -4.33 -9.65
C GLU A 119 -4.01 -3.62 -8.31
N LEU A 120 -4.99 -2.72 -8.22
CA LEU A 120 -5.39 -2.10 -6.95
C LEU A 120 -5.99 -3.12 -5.98
N THR A 121 -6.78 -4.07 -6.47
CA THR A 121 -7.34 -5.15 -5.63
C THR A 121 -6.23 -6.00 -5.03
N LEU A 122 -5.20 -6.34 -5.81
CA LEU A 122 -4.03 -7.07 -5.33
C LEU A 122 -3.22 -6.24 -4.32
N LEU A 123 -3.04 -4.95 -4.57
CA LEU A 123 -2.36 -4.04 -3.64
C LEU A 123 -3.14 -3.93 -2.31
N TRP A 124 -4.46 -3.80 -2.34
CA TRP A 124 -5.30 -3.78 -1.14
C TRP A 124 -5.23 -5.10 -0.38
N LYS A 125 -5.22 -6.23 -1.08
CA LYS A 125 -5.05 -7.55 -0.46
C LYS A 125 -3.71 -7.66 0.29
N ARG A 126 -2.67 -7.03 -0.25
CA ARG A 126 -1.32 -7.01 0.32
C ARG A 126 -1.16 -6.03 1.49
N GLU A 127 -1.68 -4.81 1.36
CA GLU A 127 -1.38 -3.72 2.32
C GLU A 127 -2.53 -3.52 3.33
N MET A 128 -3.79 -3.71 2.94
CA MET A 128 -4.99 -3.52 3.78
C MET A 128 -5.46 -4.82 4.45
N ILE A 129 -4.51 -5.66 4.87
CA ILE A 129 -4.82 -6.96 5.51
C ILE A 129 -5.62 -6.76 6.80
N THR A 130 -5.22 -5.78 7.61
CA THR A 130 -5.86 -5.43 8.89
C THR A 130 -6.48 -4.03 8.90
N GLY A 131 -6.50 -3.36 7.74
CA GLY A 131 -6.91 -1.96 7.65
C GLY A 131 -5.99 -0.97 8.36
N CYS A 132 -4.71 -1.31 8.51
CA CYS A 132 -3.76 -0.51 9.28
C CYS A 132 -3.29 0.76 8.56
N TYR A 133 -3.54 0.88 7.26
CA TYR A 133 -3.21 2.06 6.46
C TYR A 133 -4.47 2.87 6.12
N LEU A 134 -4.28 4.18 5.96
CA LEU A 134 -5.27 5.08 5.41
C LEU A 134 -4.84 5.44 3.97
N PRO A 135 -5.56 5.00 2.93
CA PRO A 135 -5.22 5.37 1.55
C PRO A 135 -5.51 6.87 1.36
N THR A 136 -4.56 7.60 0.79
CA THR A 136 -4.64 9.07 0.66
C THR A 136 -4.15 9.51 -0.71
N TRP A 137 -4.92 10.40 -1.36
CA TRP A 137 -4.50 11.08 -2.58
C TRP A 137 -3.58 12.25 -2.22
N CYS A 138 -2.36 12.25 -2.75
CA CYS A 138 -1.36 13.27 -2.47
C CYS A 138 -0.75 13.80 -3.76
N LYS A 139 -0.33 15.07 -3.75
CA LYS A 139 0.53 15.61 -4.80
C LYS A 139 1.93 15.02 -4.65
N LEU A 140 2.44 14.42 -5.71
CA LEU A 140 3.78 13.86 -5.79
C LEU A 140 4.62 14.70 -6.77
N GLU A 141 5.88 14.93 -6.45
CA GLU A 141 6.85 15.58 -7.34
C GLU A 141 7.70 14.48 -8.00
N LEU A 142 7.52 14.22 -9.30
CA LEU A 142 8.34 13.23 -10.00
C LEU A 142 9.67 13.86 -10.42
N ASP A 143 10.76 13.09 -10.35
CA ASP A 143 12.11 13.56 -10.70
C ASP A 143 12.24 13.90 -12.20
N ASP A 144 11.32 13.40 -13.04
CA ASP A 144 11.22 13.72 -14.47
C ASP A 144 10.41 14.99 -14.79
N GLY A 145 9.89 15.68 -13.76
CA GLY A 145 9.21 16.96 -13.88
C GLY A 145 7.71 16.90 -14.19
N ARG A 146 7.10 15.70 -14.18
CA ARG A 146 5.65 15.51 -14.28
C ARG A 146 4.92 15.67 -12.93
#